data_AF-A0A8J2AVF6-F1
#
_entry.id   AF-A0A8J2AVF6-F1
#
_cell.length_a   1.000
_cell.length_b   1.000
_cell.length_c   1.000
_cell.angle_alpha   90.00
_cell.angle_beta   90.00
_cell.angle_gamma   90.00
#
_symmetry.space_group_name_H-M   'P 1'
#
loop_
_entity.id
_entity.type
_entity.pdbx_description
1 polymer ?
#
loop_
_entity_poly.entity_id
_entity_poly.type
_entity_poly.pdbx_seq_one_letter_code
_entity_poly.pdbx_strand_id
1 'polypeptide(L)'
;MFVVDETNIETHGMALSGTMDVLHCDRARWGSAILSRAHACFARTKNHCCVIGYSLGNEAGFGPNLFANYRFFLEQTTFLHLHACERRSGMNADEHHML
;
A
#
# COMPACT_ATOMS: atom_id res chain seq x y z
N MET A 1 0.49 7.79 24.07
CA MET A 1 -0.43 7.50 22.95
C MET A 1 0.22 6.45 22.06
N PHE A 2 -0.54 5.46 21.61
CA PHE A 2 -0.06 4.49 20.62
C PHE A 2 -0.34 5.02 19.22
N VAL A 3 0.59 4.81 18.29
CA VAL A 3 0.55 5.35 16.92
C VAL A 3 0.77 4.21 15.94
N VAL A 4 -0.07 4.16 14.90
CA VAL A 4 0.20 3.41 13.68
C VAL A 4 0.58 4.45 12.62
N ASP A 5 1.84 4.46 12.18
CA ASP A 5 2.31 5.45 11.20
C ASP A 5 1.97 4.96 9.79
N GLU A 6 1.24 5.77 9.04
CA GLU A 6 0.72 5.38 7.73
C GLU A 6 1.56 5.95 6.60
N THR A 7 1.91 5.07 5.66
CA THR A 7 2.61 5.47 4.45
C THR A 7 1.68 6.31 3.57
N ASN A 8 2.20 7.42 3.04
CA ASN A 8 1.44 8.36 2.21
C ASN A 8 1.09 7.77 0.82
N ILE A 9 0.17 6.81 0.78
CA ILE A 9 -0.30 6.11 -0.41
C ILE A 9 -1.81 5.96 -0.29
N GLU A 10 -2.53 6.55 -1.24
CA GLU A 10 -3.97 6.37 -1.43
C GLU A 10 -4.31 6.51 -2.92
N THR A 11 -5.16 5.62 -3.44
CA THR A 11 -5.56 5.62 -4.85
C THR A 11 -7.07 5.48 -5.06
N HIS A 12 -7.87 5.66 -4.02
CA HIS A 12 -9.33 5.49 -4.06
C HIS A 12 -9.99 6.31 -5.19
N GLY A 13 -9.58 7.55 -5.41
CA GLY A 13 -10.12 8.39 -6.49
C GLY A 13 -10.00 7.77 -7.89
N MET A 14 -9.07 6.84 -8.10
CA MET A 14 -8.89 6.13 -9.38
C MET A 14 -9.93 5.01 -9.57
N ALA A 15 -10.40 4.37 -8.49
CA ALA A 15 -11.55 3.46 -8.55
C ALA A 15 -12.83 4.19 -8.95
N LEU A 16 -13.05 5.41 -8.43
CA LEU A 16 -14.23 6.20 -8.76
C LEU A 16 -14.20 6.77 -10.18
N SER A 17 -13.00 7.06 -10.69
CA SER A 17 -12.74 7.63 -12.02
C SER A 17 -12.79 6.59 -13.16
N GLY A 18 -12.76 5.29 -12.84
CA GLY A 18 -12.60 4.23 -13.84
C GLY A 18 -11.19 4.18 -14.48
N THR A 19 -10.25 4.99 -13.96
CA THR A 19 -8.84 5.08 -14.40
C THR A 19 -7.92 4.31 -13.45
N MET A 20 -8.43 3.23 -12.85
CA MET A 20 -7.67 2.40 -11.91
C MET A 20 -6.35 1.94 -12.54
N ASP A 21 -6.34 1.72 -13.84
CA ASP A 21 -5.19 1.31 -14.62
C ASP A 21 -4.06 2.37 -14.72
N VAL A 22 -4.30 3.64 -14.39
CA VAL A 22 -3.31 4.73 -14.52
C VAL A 22 -2.39 4.83 -13.30
N LEU A 23 -2.91 4.60 -12.10
CA LEU A 23 -2.17 4.73 -10.83
C LEU A 23 -2.29 3.46 -9.96
N HIS A 24 -2.58 2.32 -10.59
CA HIS A 24 -2.66 1.05 -9.90
C HIS A 24 -1.31 0.64 -9.28
N CYS A 25 -1.38 0.04 -8.09
CA CYS A 25 -0.28 -0.71 -7.49
C CYS A 25 0.22 -1.89 -8.36
N ASP A 26 -0.44 -2.20 -9.48
CA ASP A 26 -0.01 -3.19 -10.47
C ASP A 26 0.93 -2.64 -11.55
N ARG A 27 1.02 -1.33 -11.74
CA ARG A 27 1.86 -0.77 -12.81
C ARG A 27 3.31 -0.65 -12.35
N ALA A 28 4.22 -1.40 -12.97
CA ALA A 28 5.64 -1.42 -12.64
C ALA A 28 6.30 -0.02 -12.61
N ARG A 29 5.84 0.93 -13.45
CA ARG A 29 6.36 2.31 -13.48
C ARG A 29 6.24 3.06 -12.13
N TRP A 30 5.30 2.66 -11.27
CA TRP A 30 5.09 3.29 -9.96
C TRP A 30 5.81 2.57 -8.82
N GLY A 31 6.40 1.39 -9.06
CA GLY A 31 6.98 0.57 -8.00
C GLY A 31 8.06 1.30 -7.19
N SER A 32 8.99 1.99 -7.86
CA SER A 32 10.03 2.76 -7.19
C SER A 32 9.48 3.91 -6.34
N ALA A 33 8.46 4.61 -6.85
CA ALA A 33 7.83 5.74 -6.16
C ALA A 33 6.95 5.29 -4.97
N ILE A 34 6.37 4.10 -5.05
CA ILE A 34 5.61 3.49 -3.95
C ILE A 34 6.57 3.01 -2.86
N LEU A 35 7.67 2.37 -3.23
CA LEU A 35 8.69 1.90 -2.29
C LEU A 35 9.45 3.05 -1.62
N SER A 36 9.76 4.12 -2.35
CA SER A 36 10.43 5.30 -1.77
C SER A 36 9.61 5.94 -0.66
N ARG A 37 8.27 5.92 -0.76
CA ARG A 37 7.37 6.43 0.28
C ARG A 37 7.43 5.59 1.55
N ALA A 38 7.45 4.26 1.43
CA ALA A 38 7.61 3.37 2.57
C ALA A 38 8.96 3.58 3.27
N HIS A 39 10.04 3.68 2.51
CA HIS A 39 11.37 3.99 3.07
C HIS A 39 11.40 5.33 3.79
N ALA A 40 10.83 6.38 3.19
CA ALA A 40 10.79 7.71 3.81
C ALA A 40 9.95 7.71 5.10
N CYS A 41 8.82 7.00 5.11
CA CYS A 41 7.98 6.82 6.29
C CYS A 41 8.78 6.17 7.44
N PHE A 42 9.36 4.99 7.19
CA PHE A 42 10.15 4.26 8.18
C PHE A 42 11.38 5.04 8.67
N ALA A 43 12.16 5.61 7.75
CA ALA A 43 13.39 6.31 8.10
C ALA A 43 13.13 7.51 9.02
N ARG A 44 11.98 8.18 8.86
CA ARG A 44 11.55 9.30 9.67
C ARG A 44 11.17 8.88 11.09
N THR A 45 10.44 7.78 11.27
CA THR A 45 9.75 7.48 12.54
C THR A 45 10.21 6.24 13.30
N LYS A 46 11.13 5.45 12.75
CA LYS A 46 11.65 4.21 13.37
C LYS A 46 12.17 4.34 14.82
N ASN A 47 12.57 5.54 15.25
CA ASN A 47 13.10 5.77 16.60
C ASN A 47 12.05 6.32 17.59
N HIS A 48 10.79 6.43 17.20
CA HIS A 48 9.72 6.92 18.08
C HIS A 48 9.02 5.75 18.77
N CYS A 49 9.22 5.61 20.09
CA CYS A 49 8.65 4.52 20.88
C CYS A 49 7.11 4.45 20.87
N CYS A 50 6.43 5.54 20.51
CA CYS A 50 4.97 5.55 20.39
C CYS A 50 4.45 4.84 19.12
N VAL A 51 5.31 4.63 18.11
CA VAL A 51 4.95 3.93 16.87
C VAL A 51 5.00 2.43 17.13
N ILE A 52 3.82 1.82 17.23
CA ILE A 52 3.68 0.37 17.51
C ILE A 52 3.65 -0.48 16.24
N GLY A 53 3.53 0.17 15.08
CA GLY A 53 3.74 -0.43 13.77
C GLY A 53 3.31 0.51 12.64
N TYR A 54 3.25 -0.03 11.43
CA TYR A 54 3.10 0.77 10.21
C TYR A 54 1.87 0.36 9.43
N SER A 55 1.26 1.32 8.73
CA SER A 55 0.23 1.08 7.73
C SER A 55 0.82 1.29 6.33
N LEU A 56 0.50 0.38 5.41
CA LEU A 56 0.96 0.45 4.01
C LEU A 56 0.35 1.61 3.22
N GLY A 57 -0.75 2.17 3.72
CA GLY A 57 -1.56 3.19 3.09
C GLY A 57 -3.04 2.93 3.31
N ASN A 58 -3.86 3.79 2.73
CA ASN A 58 -5.32 3.71 2.78
C ASN A 58 -5.87 3.54 1.36
N GLU A 59 -6.83 2.63 1.17
CA GLU A 59 -7.61 2.48 -0.07
C GLU A 59 -6.77 2.54 -1.35
N ALA A 60 -5.61 1.87 -1.33
CA ALA A 60 -4.63 1.90 -2.41
C ALA A 60 -4.82 0.75 -3.43
N GLY A 61 -5.80 -0.12 -3.20
CA GLY A 61 -5.96 -1.40 -3.90
C GLY A 61 -4.95 -2.45 -3.43
N PHE A 62 -4.75 -3.49 -4.24
CA PHE A 62 -3.76 -4.54 -4.01
C PHE A 62 -2.95 -4.77 -5.29
N GLY A 63 -1.66 -5.09 -5.15
CA GLY A 63 -0.76 -5.32 -6.28
C GLY A 63 0.70 -5.56 -5.90
N PRO A 64 1.57 -5.96 -6.85
CA PRO A 64 2.97 -6.28 -6.63
C PRO A 64 3.77 -5.10 -6.04
N ASN A 65 3.44 -3.85 -6.38
CA ASN A 65 4.14 -2.70 -5.80
C ASN A 65 3.82 -2.53 -4.30
N LEU A 66 2.55 -2.75 -3.92
CA LEU A 66 2.15 -2.68 -2.52
C LEU A 66 2.66 -3.89 -1.74
N PHE A 67 2.76 -5.04 -2.40
CA PHE A 67 3.41 -6.23 -1.86
C PHE A 67 4.91 -6.02 -1.60
N ALA A 68 5.60 -5.26 -2.46
CA ALA A 68 6.99 -4.87 -2.19
C ALA A 68 7.12 -4.02 -0.92
N ASN A 69 6.19 -3.07 -0.69
CA ASN A 69 6.14 -2.31 0.56
C ASN A 69 5.84 -3.21 1.77
N TYR A 70 4.91 -4.16 1.61
CA TYR A 70 4.61 -5.16 2.63
C TYR A 70 5.88 -5.96 3.01
N ARG A 71 6.61 -6.44 2.02
CA ARG A 71 7.88 -7.16 2.22
C ARG A 71 8.93 -6.31 2.91
N PHE A 72 9.05 -5.04 2.53
CA PHE A 72 9.89 -4.09 3.23
C PHE A 72 9.51 -4.08 4.72
N PHE A 73 8.30 -3.63 5.10
CA PHE A 73 7.91 -3.49 6.51
C PHE A 73 7.97 -4.77 7.33
N LEU A 74 7.69 -5.94 6.73
CA LEU A 74 7.84 -7.23 7.41
C LEU A 74 9.26 -7.49 7.95
N GLU A 75 10.28 -6.96 7.29
CA GLU A 75 11.67 -7.12 7.73
C GLU A 75 12.03 -6.18 8.89
N GLN A 76 11.26 -5.10 9.13
CA GLN A 76 11.59 -4.11 10.17
C GLN A 76 10.60 -4.01 11.33
N THR A 77 9.37 -4.49 11.19
CA THR A 77 8.34 -4.42 12.23
C THR A 77 7.56 -5.72 12.36
N THR A 78 6.99 -5.95 13.55
CA THR A 78 6.12 -7.09 13.84
C THR A 78 4.64 -6.79 13.60
N PHE A 79 4.23 -5.51 13.65
CA PHE A 79 2.84 -5.10 13.41
C PHE A 79 2.73 -4.29 12.12
N LEU A 80 1.89 -4.78 11.21
CA LEU A 80 1.66 -4.20 9.89
C LEU A 80 0.16 -4.16 9.58
N HIS A 81 -0.32 -2.99 9.17
CA HIS A 81 -1.72 -2.73 8.83
C HIS A 81 -1.85 -2.42 7.32
N LEU A 82 -2.97 -2.82 6.74
CA LEU A 82 -3.39 -2.39 5.41
C LEU A 82 -4.92 -2.31 5.38
N HIS A 83 -5.44 -1.15 4.97
CA HIS A 83 -6.83 -1.01 4.55
C HIS A 83 -6.88 -0.98 3.02
N ALA A 84 -7.32 -2.07 2.40
CA ALA A 84 -7.37 -2.19 0.95
C ALA A 84 -8.62 -1.49 0.38
N CYS A 85 -8.51 -0.94 -0.84
CA CYS A 85 -9.67 -0.46 -1.58
C CYS A 85 -10.50 -1.68 -2.01
N GLU A 86 -11.77 -1.73 -1.62
CA GLU A 86 -12.70 -2.73 -2.13
C GLU A 86 -12.87 -2.54 -3.65
N ARG A 87 -12.73 -3.62 -4.44
CA ARG A 87 -13.20 -3.60 -5.83
C ARG A 87 -14.73 -3.59 -5.80
N ARG A 88 -15.37 -2.59 -6.41
CA ARG A 88 -16.82 -2.65 -6.66
C ARG A 88 -17.15 -3.96 -7.38
N SER A 89 -18.07 -4.75 -6.81
CA SER A 89 -18.61 -5.96 -7.41
C SER A 89 -19.37 -5.60 -8.70
N GLY A 90 -18.67 -5.64 -9.83
CA GLY A 90 -19.27 -5.30 -11.12
C GLY A 90 -18.37 -5.48 -12.35
N MET A 91 -17.10 -5.86 -12.19
CA MET A 91 -16.22 -6.24 -13.29
C MET A 91 -15.74 -7.68 -13.08
N ASN A 92 -15.98 -8.52 -14.09
CA ASN A 92 -15.87 -9.98 -14.05
C ASN A 92 -14.56 -10.49 -13.44
N ALA A 93 -14.69 -11.59 -12.68
CA ALA A 93 -13.65 -12.23 -11.89
C ALA A 93 -12.66 -13.09 -12.70
N ASP A 94 -12.63 -12.97 -14.03
CA ASP A 94 -12.08 -14.02 -14.91
C ASP A 94 -10.57 -13.87 -15.23
N GLU A 95 -9.88 -12.86 -14.71
CA GLU A 95 -8.43 -12.65 -14.95
C GLU A 95 -7.55 -13.02 -13.74
N HIS A 96 -8.01 -13.93 -12.88
CA HIS A 96 -7.24 -14.48 -11.76
C HIS A 96 -6.33 -15.66 -12.16
N HIS A 97 -5.60 -15.54 -13.27
CA HIS A 97 -4.51 -16.45 -13.59
C HIS A 97 -3.21 -15.67 -13.68
N MET A 98 -2.44 -15.71 -12.59
CA MET A 98 -1.02 -16.12 -12.56
C MET A 98 -0.40 -15.74 -11.21
N LEU A 99 -0.32 -16.75 -10.34
CA LEU A 99 0.89 -17.00 -9.56
C LEU A 99 2.00 -17.45 -10.52
#